data_AF-A0A2R6Y2G3-F1
#
_entry.id   AF-A0A2R6Y2G3-F1
#
_cell.length_a   1.000
_cell.length_b   1.000
_cell.length_c   1.000
_cell.angle_alpha   90.00
_cell.angle_beta   90.00
_cell.angle_gamma   90.00
#
_symmetry.space_group_name_H-M   'P 1'
#
loop_
_entity.id
_entity.type
_entity.pdbx_description
1 polymer ?
#
loop_
_entity_poly.entity_id
_entity_poly.type
_entity_poly.pdbx_seq_one_letter_code
_entity_poly.pdbx_strand_id
1 'polypeptide(L)' 'MRSRAALIATGVGEDGYREVLGMRIGDSESEASWSAFIGWLKD' A
#
# COMPACT_ATOMS: atom_id res chain seq x y z
N MET A 1 8.70 3.64 -21.06
CA MET A 1 7.69 2.85 -20.32
C MET A 1 7.75 3.31 -18.87
N ARG A 2 6.62 3.61 -18.22
CA ARG A 2 6.60 3.84 -16.76
C ARG A 2 6.64 2.49 -16.05
N SER A 3 7.53 2.33 -15.08
CA SER A 3 7.60 1.14 -14.23
C SER A 3 6.37 1.11 -13.31
N ARG A 4 5.78 -0.08 -13.18
CA ARG A 4 4.63 -0.34 -12.30
C ARG A 4 5.09 -1.19 -11.13
N ALA A 5 4.45 -0.99 -9.99
CA ALA A 5 4.68 -1.80 -8.79
C ALA A 5 3.35 -2.23 -8.17
N ALA A 6 3.36 -3.40 -7.53
CA ALA A 6 2.33 -3.81 -6.61
C ALA A 6 2.68 -3.30 -5.22
N LEU A 7 1.78 -2.51 -4.63
CA LEU A 7 1.87 -1.97 -3.29
C LEU A 7 0.99 -2.84 -2.39
N ILE A 8 1.59 -3.51 -1.41
CA ILE A 8 0.90 -4.39 -0.47
C ILE A 8 1.06 -3.82 0.93
N ALA A 9 -0.05 -3.50 1.58
CA ALA A 9 -0.08 -3.08 2.97
C ALA A 9 -0.27 -4.29 3.88
N THR A 10 0.58 -4.42 4.89
CA THR A 10 0.45 -5.44 5.94
C THR A 10 0.42 -4.77 7.30
N GLY A 11 -0.48 -5.25 8.16
CA GLY A 11 -0.65 -4.79 9.54
C GLY A 11 -0.37 -5.90 10.53
N VAL A 12 -0.25 -5.54 11.81
CA VAL A 12 -0.25 -6.48 12.92
C VAL A 12 -1.44 -6.12 13.81
N GLY A 13 -2.35 -7.07 14.01
CA GLY A 13 -3.52 -6.90 14.86
C GLY A 13 -3.15 -6.84 16.35
N GLU A 14 -4.13 -6.50 17.19
CA GLU A 14 -3.95 -6.45 18.65
C GLU A 14 -3.62 -7.83 19.26
N ASP A 15 -4.00 -8.91 18.57
CA ASP A 15 -3.68 -10.29 18.89
C ASP A 15 -2.26 -10.72 18.45
N GLY A 16 -1.51 -9.83 17.78
CA GLY A 16 -0.14 -10.04 17.34
C GLY A 16 0.00 -10.75 16.00
N TYR A 17 -1.10 -11.05 15.28
CA TYR A 17 -1.03 -11.70 13.97
C TYR A 17 -0.90 -10.70 12.83
N ARG A 18 -0.17 -11.10 11.79
CA ARG A 18 -0.05 -10.30 10.56
C ARG A 18 -1.24 -10.53 9.65
N GLU A 19 -1.72 -9.45 9.05
CA GLU A 19 -2.78 -9.50 8.05
C GLU A 19 -2.48 -8.58 6.86
N VAL A 20 -3.06 -8.92 5.70
CA VAL A 20 -3.01 -8.06 4.51
C VAL A 20 -4.15 -7.06 4.61
N LEU A 21 -3.81 -5.78 4.72
CA LEU A 21 -4.77 -4.69 4.81
C LEU A 21 -5.28 -4.25 3.44
N GLY A 22 -4.49 -4.47 2.38
CA GLY A 22 -4.87 -4.07 1.04
C GLY A 22 -3.77 -4.15 0.00
N MET A 23 -4.16 -4.06 -1.27
CA MET A 23 -3.24 -4.00 -2.41
C MET A 23 -3.72 -3.01 -3.48
N ARG A 24 -2.76 -2.31 -4.09
CA ARG A 24 -2.95 -1.45 -5.27
C ARG A 24 -1.80 -1.61 -6.26
N ILE A 25 -2.08 -1.39 -7.53
CA ILE A 25 -1.03 -1.22 -8.55
C ILE A 25 -0.79 0.28 -8.72
N GLY A 26 0.45 0.71 -8.60
CA GLY A 26 0.84 2.11 -8.76
C GLY A 26 2.03 2.28 -9.69
N ASP A 27 2.28 3.52 -10.08
CA ASP A 27 3.56 3.88 -10.70
C ASP A 27 4.66 3.74 -9.64
N SER A 28 5.73 3.01 -9.96
CA SER A 28 6.77 2.70 -8.98
C SER A 28 7.54 3.98 -8.63
N GLU A 29 7.75 4.22 -7.34
CA GLU A 29 8.72 5.21 -6.83
C GLU A 29 8.36 6.69 -7.09
N SER A 30 7.09 7.07 -6.91
CA SER A 30 6.71 8.48 -6.80
C SER A 30 6.09 8.79 -5.44
N GLU A 31 6.42 9.96 -4.88
CA GLU A 31 5.79 10.47 -3.66
C GLU A 31 4.26 10.49 -3.79
N ALA A 32 3.75 10.95 -4.95
CA ALA A 32 2.32 10.97 -5.24
C ALA A 32 1.69 9.57 -5.16
N SER A 33 2.36 8.53 -5.68
CA SER A 33 1.89 7.13 -5.59
C SER A 33 1.80 6.68 -4.14
N TRP A 34 2.80 6.99 -3.31
CA TRP A 34 2.81 6.62 -1.90
C TRP A 34 1.75 7.37 -1.09
N SER A 35 1.63 8.68 -1.28
CA SER A 35 0.63 9.51 -0.61
C SER A 35 -0.80 9.06 -0.95
N ALA A 36 -1.08 8.73 -2.21
CA ALA A 36 -2.37 8.20 -2.62
C ALA A 36 -2.65 6.81 -2.00
N PHE A 37 -1.66 5.92 -1.97
CA PHE A 37 -1.83 4.58 -1.40
C PHE A 37 -2.09 4.62 0.11
N ILE A 38 -1.34 5.44 0.84
CA ILE A 38 -1.50 5.60 2.30
C ILE A 38 -2.80 6.35 2.61
N GLY A 39 -3.18 7.35 1.81
CA GLY A 39 -4.47 8.03 1.92
C GLY A 39 -5.64 7.05 1.78
N TRP A 40 -5.60 6.22 0.75
CA TRP A 40 -6.62 5.19 0.52
C TRP A 40 -6.77 4.20 1.68
N LEU A 41 -5.70 3.86 2.40
CA LEU A 41 -5.79 2.96 3.57
C LEU A 41 -6.53 3.58 4.77
N LYS A 42 -6.72 4.91 4.78
CA LYS A 42 -7.43 5.62 5.85
C LYS A 42 -8.94 5.76 5.57
N ASP A 43 -9.35 5.58 4.32
CA ASP A 43 -10.73 5.66 3.87
C ASP A 43 -11.45 4.31 4.03
#